data_AF-A0A524DUL3-F1
#
_entry.id   AF-A0A524DUL3-F1
#
_cell.length_a   1.000
_cell.length_b   1.000
_cell.length_c   1.000
_cell.angle_alpha   90.00
_cell.angle_beta   90.00
_cell.angle_gamma   90.00
#
_symmetry.space_group_name_H-M   'P 1'
#
loop_
_entity.id
_entity.type
_entity.pdbx_description
1 polymer ?
#
loop_
_entity_poly.entity_id
_entity_poly.type
_entity_poly.pdbx_seq_one_letter_code
_entity_poly.pdbx_strand_id
1 'polypeptide(L)' 'MKTKYTEGKIRDFELTEEDAALLAECFNSFDDSDSWPGGFTHGVAYTSERVLRDKKKSQDLRTIVAHKKGK' A
#
# COMPACT_ATOMS: atom_id res chain seq x y z
N MET A 1 0.88 18.32 -3.63
CA MET A 1 2.17 18.68 -4.25
C MET A 1 2.21 18.11 -5.67
N LYS A 2 1.92 18.93 -6.69
CA LYS A 2 2.03 18.54 -8.10
C LYS A 2 3.37 19.04 -8.62
N THR A 3 4.25 18.13 -8.99
CA THR A 3 5.50 18.43 -9.69
C THR A 3 5.48 17.68 -11.01
N LYS A 4 6.34 18.08 -11.96
CA LYS A 4 6.53 17.33 -13.21
C LYS A 4 6.86 15.85 -13.00
N TYR A 5 7.32 15.45 -11.80
CA TYR A 5 7.64 14.07 -11.46
C TYR A 5 6.47 13.29 -10.87
N THR A 6 5.47 13.96 -10.29
CA THR A 6 4.36 13.34 -9.54
C THR A 6 3.01 13.48 -10.24
N GLU A 7 2.91 14.37 -11.22
CA GLU A 7 1.71 14.59 -12.01
C GLU A 7 1.26 13.32 -12.75
N GLY A 8 0.03 12.89 -12.49
CA GLY A 8 -0.55 11.66 -13.06
C GLY A 8 0.06 10.36 -12.53
N LYS A 9 0.94 10.41 -11.52
CA LYS A 9 1.60 9.22 -10.94
C LYS A 9 1.31 9.01 -9.47
N ILE A 10 0.81 10.03 -8.76
CA ILE A 10 0.51 9.93 -7.33
C ILE A 10 -0.89 10.47 -7.10
N ARG A 11 -1.67 9.73 -6.32
CA ARG A 11 -2.97 10.17 -5.78
C ARG A 11 -3.07 9.88 -4.29
N ASP A 12 -4.07 10.46 -3.65
CA ASP A 12 -4.39 10.12 -2.26
C ASP A 12 -5.02 8.74 -2.18
N PHE A 13 -4.78 8.04 -1.07
CA PHE A 13 -5.41 6.75 -0.78
C PHE A 13 -6.88 6.97 -0.44
N GLU A 14 -7.79 6.30 -1.15
CA GLU A 14 -9.22 6.62 -1.15
C GLU A 14 -10.03 5.79 -0.15
N LEU A 15 -9.38 4.95 0.67
CA LEU A 15 -10.05 4.05 1.63
C LEU A 15 -11.08 3.12 0.94
N THR A 16 -10.80 2.69 -0.28
CA THR A 16 -11.59 1.69 -1.01
C THR A 16 -11.02 0.30 -0.84
N GLU A 17 -11.80 -0.73 -1.17
CA GLU A 17 -11.33 -2.11 -1.19
C GLU A 17 -10.26 -2.34 -2.25
N GLU A 18 -10.35 -1.68 -3.41
CA GLU A 18 -9.33 -1.79 -4.47
C GLU A 18 -7.98 -1.23 -4.00
N ASP A 19 -7.99 -0.08 -3.34
CA ASP A 19 -6.78 0.53 -2.77
C ASP A 19 -6.19 -0.35 -1.66
N ALA A 20 -7.04 -0.92 -0.82
CA ALA A 20 -6.62 -1.83 0.23
C ALA A 20 -6.04 -3.14 -0.34
N ALA A 21 -6.58 -3.65 -1.45
CA ALA A 21 -6.05 -4.81 -2.16
C ALA A 21 -4.66 -4.54 -2.76
N LEU A 22 -4.47 -3.39 -3.42
CA LEU A 22 -3.17 -2.99 -3.96
C LEU A 22 -2.11 -2.84 -2.85
N LEU A 23 -2.50 -2.27 -1.70
CA LEU A 23 -1.61 -2.13 -0.56
C LEU A 23 -1.30 -3.49 0.11
N ALA A 24 -2.28 -4.40 0.18
CA ALA A 24 -2.07 -5.76 0.65
C ALA A 24 -1.08 -6.52 -0.25
N GLU A 25 -1.23 -6.42 -1.58
CA GLU A 25 -0.28 -6.98 -2.55
C GLU A 25 1.13 -6.42 -2.33
N CYS A 26 1.25 -5.10 -2.16
CA CYS A 26 2.51 -4.43 -1.88
C CYS A 26 3.18 -4.97 -0.60
N PHE A 27 2.45 -5.06 0.52
CA PHE A 27 2.97 -5.61 1.77
C PHE A 27 3.39 -7.07 1.65
N ASN A 28 2.58 -7.90 0.98
CA ASN A 28 2.89 -9.31 0.82
C ASN A 28 4.11 -9.51 -0.08
N SER A 29 4.31 -8.68 -1.10
CA SER A 29 5.50 -8.74 -1.97
C SER A 29 6.83 -8.49 -1.25
N PHE A 30 6.81 -7.90 -0.05
CA PHE A 30 8.03 -7.67 0.72
C PHE A 30 8.58 -8.95 1.35
N ASP A 31 7.75 -10.00 1.50
CA ASP A 31 8.22 -11.32 1.92
C ASP A 31 9.12 -11.98 0.89
N ASP A 32 8.96 -11.64 -0.39
CA ASP A 32 9.83 -12.09 -1.48
C ASP A 32 11.16 -11.30 -1.55
N SER A 33 11.36 -10.34 -0.65
CA SER A 33 12.57 -9.51 -0.60
C SER A 33 13.49 -9.89 0.55
N ASP A 34 14.81 -9.82 0.34
CA ASP A 34 15.82 -10.00 1.39
C ASP A 34 15.87 -8.82 2.39
N SER A 35 14.96 -7.84 2.26
CA SER A 35 14.96 -6.62 3.08
C SER A 35 14.39 -6.83 4.48
N TRP A 36 13.68 -7.95 4.72
CA TRP A 36 12.99 -8.23 5.98
C TRP A 36 13.34 -9.63 6.49
N PRO A 37 14.33 -9.76 7.40
CA PRO A 37 14.63 -11.04 8.04
C PRO A 37 13.39 -11.62 8.74
N GLY A 38 12.94 -12.79 8.28
CA GLY A 38 11.71 -13.43 8.79
C GLY A 38 10.41 -13.04 8.05
N GLY A 39 10.52 -12.32 6.94
CA GLY A 39 9.38 -11.82 6.17
C GLY A 39 8.77 -10.57 6.81
N PHE A 40 8.28 -9.67 5.97
CA PHE A 40 7.48 -8.52 6.35
C PHE A 40 6.13 -8.91 6.98
N THR A 41 5.48 -9.97 6.49
CA THR A 41 4.17 -10.41 7.00
C THR A 41 4.28 -11.29 8.24
N HIS A 42 5.49 -11.74 8.58
CA HIS A 42 5.76 -12.73 9.63
C HIS A 42 4.92 -14.02 9.48
N GLY A 43 4.66 -14.43 8.24
CA GLY A 43 3.92 -15.65 7.91
C GLY A 43 2.40 -15.49 7.90
N VAL A 44 1.86 -14.28 8.09
CA VAL A 44 0.42 -14.00 8.04
C VAL A 44 0.14 -12.92 7.00
N ALA A 45 -0.20 -13.36 5.78
CA ALA A 45 -0.50 -12.49 4.67
C ALA A 45 -1.56 -11.41 5.00
N TYR A 46 -1.38 -10.23 4.43
CA TYR A 46 -2.37 -9.18 4.46
C TYR A 46 -3.49 -9.47 3.46
N THR A 47 -4.75 -9.33 3.93
CA THR A 47 -5.92 -9.28 3.06
C THR A 47 -6.36 -7.82 2.87
N SER A 48 -7.12 -7.54 1.80
CA SER A 48 -7.73 -6.23 1.56
C SER A 48 -8.58 -5.78 2.75
N GLU A 49 -9.36 -6.67 3.36
CA GLU A 49 -10.24 -6.34 4.49
C GLU A 49 -9.42 -5.99 5.74
N ARG A 50 -8.32 -6.72 6.00
CA ARG A 50 -7.39 -6.41 7.10
C ARG A 50 -6.80 -5.02 6.91
N VAL A 51 -6.28 -4.73 5.72
CA VAL A 51 -5.69 -3.43 5.40
C VAL A 51 -6.71 -2.31 5.53
N LEU A 52 -7.91 -2.48 4.97
CA LEU A 52 -8.97 -1.47 5.03
C LEU A 52 -9.40 -1.19 6.48
N ARG A 53 -9.59 -2.24 7.28
CA ARG A 53 -9.93 -2.12 8.70
C ARG A 53 -8.85 -1.37 9.47
N ASP A 54 -7.58 -1.69 9.22
CA ASP A 54 -6.45 -1.11 9.94
C ASP A 54 -6.24 0.36 9.51
N LYS A 55 -6.39 0.68 8.21
CA LYS A 55 -6.33 2.05 7.68
C LYS A 55 -7.47 2.95 8.16
N LYS A 56 -8.69 2.42 8.35
CA LYS A 56 -9.80 3.17 8.95
C LYS A 56 -9.52 3.61 10.40
N LYS A 57 -8.58 2.96 11.08
CA LYS A 57 -8.21 3.27 12.47
C LYS A 57 -6.89 4.04 12.59
N SER A 58 -6.14 4.19 11.50
CA SER A 58 -4.83 4.84 11.56
C SER A 58 -4.96 6.34 11.79
N GLN A 59 -3.93 6.92 12.40
CA GLN A 59 -3.77 8.37 12.55
C GLN A 59 -2.66 8.87 11.61
N ASP A 60 -2.57 8.25 10.43
CA ASP A 60 -1.56 8.62 9.44
C ASP A 60 -1.78 10.07 8.99
N LEU A 61 -0.72 10.88 8.99
CA LEU A 61 -0.82 12.27 8.54
C LEU A 61 -1.29 12.37 7.07
N ARG A 62 -0.84 11.42 6.22
CA ARG A 62 -1.30 11.27 4.83
C ARG A 62 -0.85 9.92 4.26
N THR A 63 -1.76 9.21 3.60
CA THR A 63 -1.43 8.02 2.79
C THR A 63 -1.59 8.35 1.31
N ILE A 64 -0.60 8.03 0.50
CA ILE A 64 -0.60 8.25 -0.96
C ILE A 64 -0.37 6.93 -1.70
N VAL A 65 -0.94 6.81 -2.89
CA VAL A 65 -0.73 5.69 -3.80
C VAL A 65 0.10 6.19 -4.99
N ALA A 66 1.19 5.50 -5.27
CA ALA A 66 2.06 5.79 -6.40
C ALA A 66 1.86 4.72 -7.49
N HIS A 67 1.56 5.17 -8.70
CA HIS A 67 1.32 4.35 -9.88
C HIS A 67 2.45 4.51 -10.89
N LYS A 68 2.80 3.43 -11.59
CA LYS A 68 3.73 3.45 -12.72
C LYS A 68 2.99 2.92 -13.94
N LYS A 69 2.63 3.81 -14.89
CA LYS A 69 1.93 3.52 -16.16
C LYS A 69 1.88 2.02 -16.51
N GLY A 70 0.73 1.39 -16.27
CA GLY A 70 0.49 -0.04 -16.52
C GLY A 70 0.43 -0.93 -15.27
N LYS A 71 0.82 -0.44 -14.09
CA LYS A 71 0.61 -1.04 -12.76
C LYS A 71 0.42 0.06 -11.70
#